data_AF-O31179-F1
#
_entry.id   AF-O31179-F1
#
_cell.length_a   1.000
_cell.length_b   1.000
_cell.length_c   1.000
_cell.angle_alpha   90.00
_cell.angle_beta   90.00
_cell.angle_gamma   90.00
#
_symmetry.space_group_name_H-M   'P 1'
#
loop_
_entity.id
_entity.type
_entity.pdbx_description
1 polymer ?
#
loop_
_entity_poly.entity_id
_entity_poly.type
_entity_poly.pdbx_seq_one_letter_code
_entity_poly.pdbx_strand_id
1 'polypeptide(L)'
;MKYKALPLLPLAAALAACAGGGVAEPHVPVSIPTATPLPAGEVTLSSDNGNIENINTAGAGSASDAPSRSRRSLDAAPQNTSGISIRQREVEKDYFGYKSKETSFIFKTPGGAQYALSSYADPITVSYSSPDFKIPDRHAGQRLADGSRIFICCSDSGATSYAEITKQDYMKFGAWIGPNGEIDLFAGGFPVGKTPPPAFSYGSSTPETALSKGKITYQVWGIRVRNGQFVTSSYTPPKSGSYYGTLANTPVLSFITANFNSNTLAGKILGNSDYGPDVDIQNATITGPTFSGDATSGGKSGKLEGKFFGKFASTRSSEVSIGGKITFDGDRSLDTVFGGVSYEKKLDDTSQDTNHLTKQ
;
A
#
# COMPACT_ATOMS: atom_id res chain seq x y z
N MET A 1 8.20 54.98 -58.94
CA MET A 1 8.42 53.53 -59.15
C MET A 1 9.92 53.26 -59.31
N LYS A 2 10.58 52.66 -58.33
CA LYS A 2 11.94 52.12 -58.46
C LYS A 2 12.06 50.89 -57.57
N TYR A 3 11.75 49.72 -58.13
CA TYR A 3 12.22 48.44 -57.60
C TYR A 3 13.60 48.18 -58.21
N LYS A 4 14.61 48.00 -57.36
CA LYS A 4 15.90 47.42 -57.75
C LYS A 4 15.89 45.95 -57.33
N ALA A 5 16.40 45.12 -58.24
CA ALA A 5 16.44 43.68 -58.13
C ALA A 5 17.86 43.17 -57.81
N LEU A 6 17.91 41.87 -57.49
CA LEU A 6 19.04 40.91 -57.45
C LEU A 6 19.95 40.88 -56.20
N PRO A 7 20.63 39.75 -55.88
CA PRO A 7 20.32 38.32 -56.17
C PRO A 7 20.67 37.32 -55.01
N LEU A 8 20.41 36.04 -55.30
CA LEU A 8 20.70 34.80 -54.56
C LEU A 8 22.17 34.58 -54.11
N LEU A 9 22.33 33.89 -52.97
CA LEU A 9 23.11 32.64 -52.70
C LEU A 9 23.49 32.56 -51.20
N PRO A 10 23.83 31.39 -50.60
CA PRO A 10 23.35 30.02 -50.79
C PRO A 10 22.85 29.38 -49.48
N LEU A 11 22.08 28.30 -49.64
CA LEU A 11 21.69 27.33 -48.63
C LEU A 11 22.92 26.52 -48.21
N ALA A 12 23.39 26.68 -46.96
CA ALA A 12 24.39 25.81 -46.35
C ALA A 12 23.78 25.10 -45.13
N ALA A 13 23.79 23.78 -45.20
CA ALA A 13 23.30 22.86 -44.20
C ALA A 13 24.03 23.02 -42.86
N ALA A 14 23.26 23.01 -41.77
CA ALA A 14 23.76 22.66 -40.44
C ALA A 14 22.82 21.59 -39.85
N LEU A 15 23.08 20.34 -40.22
CA LEU A 15 22.72 19.18 -39.40
C LEU A 15 23.66 19.19 -38.19
N ALA A 16 23.18 19.62 -37.02
CA ALA A 16 23.74 19.25 -35.71
C ALA A 16 22.87 19.82 -34.58
N ALA A 17 21.98 19.00 -34.03
CA ALA A 17 21.63 18.94 -32.60
C ALA A 17 20.40 18.02 -32.42
N CYS A 18 20.62 16.71 -32.54
CA CYS A 18 19.75 15.72 -31.92
C CYS A 18 20.42 15.36 -30.59
N ALA A 19 20.03 16.05 -29.51
CA ALA A 19 20.47 15.74 -28.16
C ALA A 19 19.44 16.24 -27.13
N GLY A 20 18.67 15.31 -26.56
CA GLY A 20 18.16 15.45 -25.19
C GLY A 20 17.03 16.45 -24.94
N GLY A 21 16.00 16.50 -25.79
CA GLY A 21 14.73 17.12 -25.42
C GLY A 21 13.88 16.13 -24.61
N GLY A 22 14.15 15.98 -23.32
CA GLY A 22 13.25 15.28 -22.41
C GLY A 22 11.91 16.02 -22.40
N VAL A 23 10.88 15.43 -23.01
CA VAL A 23 9.52 15.96 -22.91
C VAL A 23 9.14 15.82 -21.44
N ALA A 24 9.17 16.93 -20.71
CA ALA A 24 8.62 16.99 -19.37
C ALA A 24 7.17 16.50 -19.45
N GLU A 25 6.81 15.58 -18.55
CA GLU A 25 5.46 15.06 -18.47
C GLU A 25 4.49 16.24 -18.29
N PRO A 26 3.43 16.36 -19.12
CA PRO A 26 2.56 17.51 -19.08
C PRO A 26 1.86 17.62 -17.72
N HIS A 27 2.27 18.62 -16.93
CA HIS A 27 1.62 18.99 -15.68
C HIS A 27 0.35 19.79 -15.97
N VAL A 28 -0.71 19.13 -16.44
CA VAL A 28 -2.05 19.71 -16.34
C VAL A 28 -2.58 19.36 -14.96
N PRO A 29 -2.79 20.31 -14.03
CA PRO A 29 -3.38 20.02 -12.73
C PRO A 29 -4.87 19.72 -12.94
N VAL A 30 -5.20 18.47 -13.22
CA VAL A 30 -6.56 17.98 -13.07
C VAL A 30 -6.78 17.82 -11.57
N SER A 31 -7.68 18.62 -11.00
CA SER A 31 -8.00 18.52 -9.58
C SER A 31 -8.60 17.16 -9.27
N ILE A 32 -8.03 16.44 -8.29
CA ILE A 32 -8.60 15.17 -7.81
C ILE A 32 -10.00 15.46 -7.24
N PRO A 33 -11.06 14.79 -7.73
CA PRO A 33 -12.42 15.03 -7.24
C PRO A 33 -12.56 14.60 -5.79
N THR A 34 -13.36 15.36 -5.03
CA THR A 34 -13.70 15.02 -3.64
C THR A 34 -14.60 13.79 -3.63
N ALA A 35 -14.31 12.81 -2.78
CA ALA A 35 -15.14 11.62 -2.61
C ALA A 35 -16.42 11.96 -1.85
N THR A 36 -17.56 11.55 -2.41
CA THR A 36 -18.87 11.64 -1.76
C THR A 36 -19.08 10.41 -0.87
N PRO A 37 -19.62 10.57 0.36
CA PRO A 37 -19.95 9.43 1.20
C PRO A 37 -21.06 8.60 0.58
N LEU A 38 -21.05 7.30 0.86
CA LEU A 38 -22.13 6.39 0.51
C LEU A 38 -23.38 6.75 1.32
N PRO A 39 -24.58 6.78 0.72
CA PRO A 39 -25.82 7.01 1.44
C PRO A 39 -26.00 5.95 2.53
N ALA A 40 -26.27 6.38 3.77
CA ALA A 40 -26.30 5.50 4.94
C ALA A 40 -27.34 4.36 4.82
N GLY A 41 -28.43 4.56 4.08
CA GLY A 41 -29.46 3.55 3.82
C GLY A 41 -29.17 2.59 2.67
N GLU A 42 -28.08 2.78 1.93
CA GLU A 42 -27.75 2.01 0.72
C GLU A 42 -26.51 1.10 0.90
N VAL A 43 -25.91 1.08 2.10
CA VAL A 43 -24.75 0.23 2.38
C VAL A 43 -25.20 -1.09 2.98
N THR A 44 -25.27 -2.12 2.14
CA THR A 44 -25.40 -3.52 2.57
C THR A 44 -24.01 -4.11 2.78
N LEU A 45 -23.68 -4.51 4.01
CA LEU A 45 -22.43 -5.20 4.30
C LEU A 45 -22.49 -6.65 3.81
N SER A 46 -21.36 -7.19 3.35
CA SER A 46 -21.29 -8.60 2.98
C SER A 46 -21.43 -9.49 4.23
N SER A 47 -21.87 -10.74 4.03
CA SER A 47 -21.95 -11.74 5.11
C SER A 47 -20.60 -11.99 5.79
N ASP A 48 -19.50 -11.88 5.03
CA ASP A 48 -18.15 -12.10 5.53
C ASP A 48 -17.54 -10.85 6.19
N ASN A 49 -18.23 -9.71 6.22
CA ASN A 49 -17.68 -8.48 6.78
C ASN A 49 -17.21 -8.64 8.24
N GLY A 50 -17.87 -9.51 9.03
CA GLY A 50 -17.46 -9.82 10.40
C GLY A 50 -16.09 -10.50 10.54
N ASN A 51 -15.56 -11.03 9.43
CA ASN A 51 -14.25 -11.68 9.37
C ASN A 51 -13.10 -10.70 9.10
N ILE A 52 -13.41 -9.44 8.76
CA ILE A 52 -12.41 -8.41 8.51
C ILE A 52 -11.81 -7.93 9.83
N GLU A 53 -10.49 -7.90 9.87
CA GLU A 53 -9.73 -7.33 10.99
C GLU A 53 -9.00 -6.06 10.56
N ASN A 54 -8.97 -5.09 11.47
CA ASN A 54 -8.34 -3.80 11.28
C ASN A 54 -7.15 -3.63 12.23
N ILE A 55 -6.15 -2.90 11.75
CA ILE A 55 -4.91 -2.53 12.44
C ILE A 55 -4.75 -1.03 12.23
N ASN A 56 -4.69 -0.25 13.30
CA ASN A 56 -4.66 1.21 13.25
C ASN A 56 -3.59 1.77 14.19
N THR A 57 -3.02 2.92 13.85
CA THR A 57 -2.15 3.69 14.76
C THR A 57 -2.96 4.66 15.63
N ALA A 58 -4.18 5.02 15.22
CA ALA A 58 -5.14 5.71 16.08
C ALA A 58 -5.50 4.82 17.28
N GLY A 59 -5.25 5.30 18.50
CA GLY A 59 -5.47 4.57 19.75
C GLY A 59 -4.21 4.08 20.47
N ALA A 60 -3.01 4.22 19.90
CA ALA A 60 -1.75 3.83 20.55
C ALA A 60 -1.35 4.70 21.77
N GLY A 61 -2.22 5.60 22.25
CA GLY A 61 -2.01 6.38 23.48
C GLY A 61 -2.92 6.01 24.66
N SER A 62 -3.62 4.87 24.60
CA SER A 62 -4.40 4.35 25.73
C SER A 62 -3.79 3.04 26.25
N ALA A 63 -2.60 3.14 26.84
CA ALA A 63 -2.16 2.18 27.85
C ALA A 63 -2.07 2.93 29.18
N SER A 64 -2.97 2.56 30.08
CA SER A 64 -2.91 2.83 31.52
C SER A 64 -1.50 2.48 32.04
N ASP A 65 -0.69 3.50 32.37
CA ASP A 65 0.33 3.51 33.43
C ASP A 65 1.34 4.66 33.21
N ALA A 66 0.89 5.91 33.32
CA ALA A 66 1.81 7.03 33.58
C ALA A 66 1.10 8.16 34.33
N PRO A 67 1.65 8.64 35.46
CA PRO A 67 1.06 9.72 36.23
C PRO A 67 1.23 11.06 35.52
N SER A 68 0.14 11.83 35.54
CA SER A 68 0.07 13.30 35.56
C SER A 68 1.23 14.10 34.92
N ARG A 69 0.87 14.76 33.80
CA ARG A 69 1.37 16.07 33.33
C ARG A 69 2.89 16.23 33.22
N SER A 70 3.40 16.04 32.00
CA SER A 70 4.51 16.87 31.51
C SER A 70 4.28 17.27 30.05
N ARG A 71 4.78 18.47 29.72
CA ARG A 71 4.60 19.30 28.51
C ARG A 71 4.21 18.54 27.23
N ARG A 72 2.97 18.81 26.77
CA ARG A 72 2.46 18.45 25.44
C ARG A 72 3.33 19.15 24.39
N SER A 73 4.06 18.37 23.58
CA SER A 73 4.72 18.90 22.38
C SER A 73 3.67 19.53 21.47
N LEU A 74 3.93 20.74 20.97
CA LEU A 74 3.04 21.45 20.04
C LEU A 74 2.88 20.71 18.69
N ASP A 75 3.68 19.66 18.44
CA ASP A 75 3.67 18.88 17.20
C ASP A 75 2.82 17.59 17.29
N ALA A 76 2.16 17.33 18.42
CA ALA A 76 1.33 16.14 18.59
C ALA A 76 -0.15 16.44 18.28
N ALA A 77 -0.62 15.94 17.13
CA ALA A 77 -2.03 16.02 16.72
C ALA A 77 -2.97 15.35 17.77
N PRO A 78 -4.24 15.81 17.89
CA PRO A 78 -5.21 15.21 18.80
C PRO A 78 -5.41 13.72 18.49
N GLN A 79 -5.36 12.86 19.51
CA GLN A 79 -5.59 11.43 19.34
C GLN A 79 -7.09 11.13 19.34
N ASN A 80 -7.57 10.58 18.22
CA ASN A 80 -8.92 10.03 18.10
C ASN A 80 -8.94 8.60 18.68
N THR A 81 -9.96 8.24 19.46
CA THR A 81 -10.16 6.88 19.99
C THR A 81 -10.68 5.88 18.95
N SER A 82 -10.89 6.33 17.71
CA SER A 82 -11.34 5.49 16.61
C SER A 82 -10.64 5.92 15.32
N GLY A 83 -9.96 4.99 14.67
CA GLY A 83 -9.35 5.18 13.35
C GLY A 83 -10.29 4.82 12.20
N ILE A 84 -9.74 4.76 10.99
CA ILE A 84 -10.40 4.24 9.80
C ILE A 84 -10.69 2.75 9.99
N SER A 85 -11.94 2.35 9.71
CA SER A 85 -12.33 0.95 9.67
C SER A 85 -12.57 0.51 8.23
N ILE A 86 -11.80 -0.46 7.77
CA ILE A 86 -12.03 -1.19 6.54
C ILE A 86 -13.19 -2.18 6.76
N ARG A 87 -14.10 -2.21 5.81
CA ARG A 87 -15.29 -3.07 5.75
C ARG A 87 -15.47 -3.58 4.33
N GLN A 88 -16.36 -4.55 4.14
CA GLN A 88 -16.76 -5.02 2.82
C GLN A 88 -18.27 -4.86 2.65
N ARG A 89 -18.66 -4.23 1.55
CA ARG A 89 -20.06 -4.14 1.11
C ARG A 89 -20.34 -5.12 0.00
N GLU A 90 -21.62 -5.46 -0.16
CA GLU A 90 -22.17 -6.14 -1.32
C GLU A 90 -22.90 -5.11 -2.21
N VAL A 91 -22.71 -5.21 -3.52
CA VAL A 91 -23.36 -4.39 -4.54
C VAL A 91 -23.91 -5.31 -5.62
N GLU A 92 -25.18 -5.14 -5.97
CA GLU A 92 -25.76 -5.83 -7.12
C GLU A 92 -25.39 -5.07 -8.41
N LYS A 93 -24.79 -5.79 -9.36
CA LYS A 93 -24.51 -5.28 -10.70
C LYS A 93 -25.33 -6.04 -11.73
N ASP A 94 -25.91 -5.28 -12.65
CA ASP A 94 -26.58 -5.84 -13.82
C ASP A 94 -25.59 -5.98 -14.96
N TYR A 95 -25.41 -7.22 -15.42
CA TYR A 95 -24.63 -7.56 -16.59
C TYR A 95 -25.56 -8.06 -17.68
N PHE A 96 -26.06 -7.14 -18.51
CA PHE A 96 -26.92 -7.45 -19.66
C PHE A 96 -28.18 -8.25 -19.27
N GLY A 97 -28.85 -7.86 -18.17
CA GLY A 97 -30.04 -8.50 -17.63
C GLY A 97 -29.76 -9.59 -16.58
N TYR A 98 -28.49 -9.92 -16.34
CA TYR A 98 -28.09 -10.85 -15.28
C TYR A 98 -27.58 -10.10 -14.06
N LYS A 99 -28.32 -10.20 -12.96
CA LYS A 99 -27.93 -9.62 -11.67
C LYS A 99 -26.87 -10.48 -11.00
N SER A 100 -25.71 -9.91 -10.73
CA SER A 100 -24.62 -10.52 -9.98
C SER A 100 -24.33 -9.71 -8.72
N LYS A 101 -24.10 -10.42 -7.62
CA LYS A 101 -23.65 -9.81 -6.37
C LYS A 101 -22.14 -9.74 -6.36
N GLU A 102 -21.61 -8.53 -6.23
CA GLU A 102 -20.18 -8.30 -6.10
C GLU A 102 -19.86 -7.68 -4.75
N THR A 103 -18.66 -7.97 -4.26
CA THR A 103 -18.17 -7.38 -3.02
C THR A 103 -17.10 -6.34 -3.30
N SER A 104 -17.02 -5.31 -2.45
CA SER A 104 -15.97 -4.29 -2.53
C SER A 104 -15.62 -3.77 -1.14
N PHE A 105 -14.35 -3.41 -0.95
CA PHE A 105 -13.92 -2.77 0.29
C PHE A 105 -14.44 -1.33 0.37
N ILE A 106 -14.85 -0.92 1.56
CA ILE A 106 -15.22 0.45 1.90
C ILE A 106 -14.52 0.89 3.18
N PHE A 107 -14.40 2.20 3.33
CA PHE A 107 -13.64 2.83 4.41
C PHE A 107 -14.58 3.69 5.24
N LYS A 108 -14.75 3.32 6.52
CA LYS A 108 -15.51 4.09 7.49
C LYS A 108 -14.58 5.03 8.24
N THR A 109 -14.84 6.33 8.11
CA THR A 109 -14.14 7.39 8.86
C THR A 109 -14.50 7.39 10.34
N PRO A 110 -13.68 8.02 11.21
CA PRO A 110 -14.02 8.20 12.63
C PRO A 110 -15.35 8.92 12.83
N GLY A 111 -15.70 9.86 11.95
CA GLY A 111 -17.00 10.56 11.93
C GLY A 111 -18.19 9.70 11.49
N GLY A 112 -17.95 8.44 11.07
CA GLY A 112 -18.98 7.47 10.73
C GLY A 112 -19.35 7.39 9.25
N ALA A 113 -18.92 8.35 8.42
CA ALA A 113 -19.14 8.34 6.98
C ALA A 113 -18.37 7.19 6.31
N GLN A 114 -19.01 6.53 5.34
CA GLN A 114 -18.46 5.38 4.62
C GLN A 114 -18.18 5.75 3.17
N TYR A 115 -17.03 5.34 2.65
CA TYR A 115 -16.60 5.67 1.29
C TYR A 115 -16.21 4.42 0.52
N ALA A 116 -16.68 4.31 -0.71
CA ALA A 116 -16.08 3.45 -1.72
C ALA A 116 -15.09 4.29 -2.51
N LEU A 117 -13.81 3.98 -2.39
CA LEU A 117 -12.74 4.74 -3.01
C LEU A 117 -12.34 4.10 -4.34
N SER A 118 -11.95 4.95 -5.29
CA SER A 118 -11.44 4.55 -6.61
C SER A 118 -9.97 4.98 -6.76
N SER A 119 -9.45 4.90 -7.98
CA SER A 119 -8.08 5.26 -8.35
C SER A 119 -7.62 6.68 -7.95
N TYR A 120 -8.54 7.56 -7.57
CA TYR A 120 -8.21 8.90 -7.05
C TYR A 120 -7.57 8.89 -5.67
N ALA A 121 -7.79 7.83 -4.88
CA ALA A 121 -7.16 7.64 -3.57
C ALA A 121 -5.90 6.76 -3.63
N ASP A 122 -5.57 6.23 -4.80
CA ASP A 122 -4.47 5.29 -5.03
C ASP A 122 -3.16 6.01 -5.39
N PRO A 123 -2.00 5.33 -5.33
CA PRO A 123 -0.78 5.84 -5.93
C PRO A 123 -0.95 6.06 -7.43
N ILE A 124 -0.31 7.11 -7.95
CA ILE A 124 -0.07 7.21 -9.40
C ILE A 124 0.84 6.06 -9.79
N THR A 125 0.35 5.17 -10.65
CA THR A 125 1.10 3.97 -11.02
C THR A 125 2.10 4.25 -12.14
N VAL A 126 3.01 3.29 -12.36
CA VAL A 126 4.02 3.39 -13.41
C VAL A 126 3.38 3.33 -14.79
N SER A 127 3.88 4.15 -15.72
CA SER A 127 3.61 4.02 -17.15
C SER A 127 4.76 3.27 -17.83
N TYR A 128 4.46 2.38 -18.77
CA TYR A 128 5.46 1.71 -19.59
C TYR A 128 6.40 2.70 -20.32
N SER A 129 5.87 3.84 -20.74
CA SER A 129 6.65 4.90 -21.39
C SER A 129 7.50 5.73 -20.43
N SER A 130 7.28 5.62 -19.11
CA SER A 130 8.07 6.35 -18.12
C SER A 130 9.53 5.84 -18.13
N PRO A 131 10.52 6.74 -18.27
CA PRO A 131 11.94 6.37 -18.19
C PRO A 131 12.30 5.77 -16.82
N ASP A 132 11.81 6.39 -15.74
CA ASP A 132 12.17 6.01 -14.37
C ASP A 132 11.42 4.76 -13.89
N PHE A 133 10.24 4.50 -14.49
CA PHE A 133 9.37 3.36 -14.17
C PHE A 133 9.23 3.14 -12.65
N LYS A 134 9.05 4.25 -11.93
CA LYS A 134 9.03 4.35 -10.48
C LYS A 134 7.68 4.89 -10.03
N ILE A 135 7.13 4.36 -8.93
CA ILE A 135 5.97 4.97 -8.28
C ILE A 135 6.42 6.21 -7.51
N PRO A 136 5.77 7.38 -7.65
CA PRO A 136 6.13 8.59 -6.90
C PRO A 136 6.16 8.35 -5.38
N ASP A 137 7.07 9.03 -4.69
CA ASP A 137 7.23 8.87 -3.23
C ASP A 137 6.27 9.78 -2.42
N ARG A 138 5.57 10.72 -3.09
CA ARG A 138 4.61 11.66 -2.49
C ARG A 138 3.26 11.57 -3.18
N HIS A 139 2.19 11.60 -2.38
CA HIS A 139 0.83 11.44 -2.86
C HIS A 139 -0.08 12.52 -2.29
N ALA A 140 -0.94 13.08 -3.15
CA ALA A 140 -1.92 14.07 -2.72
C ALA A 140 -3.03 13.45 -1.86
N GLY A 141 -3.39 12.20 -2.17
CA GLY A 141 -4.58 11.53 -1.66
C GLY A 141 -5.87 12.16 -2.19
N GLN A 142 -7.00 11.53 -1.89
CA GLN A 142 -8.32 12.03 -2.24
C GLN A 142 -8.91 12.81 -1.07
N ARG A 143 -9.48 13.99 -1.36
CA ARG A 143 -10.29 14.72 -0.37
C ARG A 143 -11.60 14.02 -0.11
N LEU A 144 -12.06 14.01 1.14
CA LEU A 144 -13.38 13.52 1.54
C LEU A 144 -14.31 14.70 1.81
N ALA A 145 -15.62 14.43 1.83
CA ALA A 145 -16.65 15.46 2.02
C ALA A 145 -16.56 16.23 3.35
N ASP A 146 -15.94 15.65 4.39
CA ASP A 146 -15.71 16.28 5.69
C ASP A 146 -14.45 17.16 5.73
N GLY A 147 -13.75 17.32 4.60
CA GLY A 147 -12.50 18.07 4.49
C GLY A 147 -11.25 17.26 4.83
N SER A 148 -11.39 16.01 5.30
CA SER A 148 -10.27 15.10 5.49
C SER A 148 -9.67 14.64 4.15
N ARG A 149 -8.52 13.97 4.22
CA ARG A 149 -7.87 13.34 3.06
C ARG A 149 -7.54 11.90 3.36
N ILE A 150 -7.61 11.06 2.34
CA ILE A 150 -7.26 9.64 2.44
C ILE A 150 -6.40 9.20 1.27
N PHE A 151 -5.47 8.30 1.56
CA PHE A 151 -4.65 7.62 0.58
C PHE A 151 -4.64 6.14 0.92
N ILE A 152 -4.89 5.28 -0.08
CA ILE A 152 -4.95 3.84 0.10
C ILE A 152 -4.03 3.14 -0.91
N CYS A 153 -3.56 1.96 -0.54
CA CYS A 153 -3.11 0.98 -1.50
C CYS A 153 -3.90 -0.33 -1.36
N CYS A 154 -4.45 -0.84 -2.45
CA CYS A 154 -4.81 -0.07 -3.64
C CYS A 154 -6.23 -0.50 -4.02
N SER A 155 -7.04 0.45 -4.51
CA SER A 155 -8.35 0.12 -5.05
C SER A 155 -8.18 -0.79 -6.27
N ASP A 156 -9.22 -1.55 -6.58
CA ASP A 156 -9.17 -2.48 -7.71
C ASP A 156 -8.98 -1.73 -9.05
N SER A 157 -9.42 -0.47 -9.10
CA SER A 157 -9.26 0.41 -10.28
C SER A 157 -7.87 1.02 -10.45
N GLY A 158 -7.05 1.08 -9.39
CA GLY A 158 -5.67 1.56 -9.46
C GLY A 158 -4.64 0.43 -9.52
N ALA A 159 -5.06 -0.83 -9.43
CA ALA A 159 -4.18 -1.98 -9.54
C ALA A 159 -3.63 -2.15 -10.97
N THR A 160 -2.36 -2.50 -11.09
CA THR A 160 -1.70 -2.71 -12.39
C THR A 160 -0.80 -3.95 -12.40
N SER A 161 -0.67 -4.60 -13.56
CA SER A 161 0.26 -5.72 -13.75
C SER A 161 1.73 -5.29 -13.69
N TYR A 162 2.03 -4.01 -13.93
CA TYR A 162 3.39 -3.50 -13.86
C TYR A 162 3.92 -3.34 -12.43
N ALA A 163 3.04 -3.31 -11.43
CA ALA A 163 3.40 -3.13 -10.04
C ALA A 163 2.61 -4.10 -9.15
N GLU A 164 3.17 -5.29 -8.92
CA GLU A 164 2.51 -6.37 -8.14
C GLU A 164 2.02 -5.89 -6.77
N ILE A 165 2.71 -4.94 -6.13
CA ILE A 165 2.34 -4.38 -4.83
C ILE A 165 0.94 -3.77 -4.79
N THR A 166 0.43 -3.32 -5.94
CA THR A 166 -0.89 -2.70 -6.09
C THR A 166 -2.03 -3.71 -6.13
N LYS A 167 -1.73 -5.02 -6.21
CA LYS A 167 -2.73 -6.09 -6.30
C LYS A 167 -2.96 -6.72 -4.94
N GLN A 168 -3.86 -6.13 -4.16
CA GLN A 168 -4.20 -6.62 -2.82
C GLN A 168 -5.64 -7.14 -2.79
N ASP A 169 -5.81 -8.46 -2.92
CA ASP A 169 -7.13 -9.07 -3.06
C ASP A 169 -7.86 -9.19 -1.72
N TYR A 170 -7.11 -9.42 -0.63
CA TYR A 170 -7.68 -9.72 0.69
C TYR A 170 -7.44 -8.64 1.75
N MET A 171 -6.73 -7.57 1.42
CA MET A 171 -6.45 -6.49 2.37
C MET A 171 -6.33 -5.14 1.69
N LYS A 172 -6.46 -4.06 2.45
CA LYS A 172 -6.12 -2.68 2.05
C LYS A 172 -5.32 -2.04 3.17
N PHE A 173 -4.45 -1.10 2.82
CA PHE A 173 -3.70 -0.29 3.78
C PHE A 173 -3.62 1.14 3.29
N GLY A 174 -3.35 2.07 4.19
CA GLY A 174 -3.43 3.47 3.83
C GLY A 174 -3.19 4.40 5.01
N ALA A 175 -3.40 5.68 4.71
CA ALA A 175 -3.29 6.75 5.67
C ALA A 175 -4.47 7.71 5.48
N TRP A 176 -4.94 8.25 6.59
CA TRP A 176 -5.98 9.27 6.64
C TRP A 176 -5.47 10.47 7.44
N ILE A 177 -5.75 11.66 6.92
CA ILE A 177 -5.48 12.93 7.59
C ILE A 177 -6.83 13.61 7.81
N GLY A 178 -7.24 13.71 9.07
CA GLY A 178 -8.48 14.33 9.48
C GLY A 178 -8.55 15.83 9.21
N PRO A 179 -9.76 16.42 9.31
CA PRO A 179 -9.95 17.84 9.04
C PRO A 179 -9.17 18.74 10.03
N ASN A 180 -8.84 18.23 11.22
CA ASN A 180 -8.04 18.95 12.22
C ASN A 180 -6.57 18.48 12.25
N GLY A 181 -6.13 17.74 11.22
CA GLY A 181 -4.77 17.21 11.14
C GLY A 181 -4.53 15.94 11.97
N GLU A 182 -5.58 15.27 12.48
CA GLU A 182 -5.43 13.94 13.06
C GLU A 182 -4.88 12.96 12.02
N ILE A 183 -4.00 12.06 12.41
CA ILE A 183 -3.43 11.06 11.50
C ILE A 183 -3.83 9.68 11.97
N ASP A 184 -4.30 8.87 11.02
CA ASP A 184 -4.44 7.43 11.21
C ASP A 184 -3.77 6.68 10.06
N LEU A 185 -2.86 5.77 10.42
CA LEU A 185 -2.25 4.82 9.50
C LEU A 185 -2.90 3.47 9.75
N PHE A 186 -3.42 2.85 8.71
CA PHE A 186 -4.30 1.69 8.86
C PHE A 186 -4.01 0.59 7.84
N ALA A 187 -4.19 -0.65 8.27
CA ALA A 187 -4.19 -1.84 7.43
C ALA A 187 -5.31 -2.77 7.89
N GLY A 188 -5.91 -3.51 6.98
CA GLY A 188 -6.97 -4.43 7.34
C GLY A 188 -7.51 -5.21 6.17
N GLY A 189 -8.25 -6.27 6.46
CA GLY A 189 -8.65 -7.24 5.46
C GLY A 189 -9.07 -8.56 6.09
N PHE A 190 -9.08 -9.62 5.29
CA PHE A 190 -9.37 -10.98 5.71
C PHE A 190 -8.08 -11.71 6.13
N PRO A 191 -7.85 -11.95 7.43
CA PRO A 191 -6.72 -12.74 7.86
C PRO A 191 -6.76 -14.14 7.26
N VAL A 192 -5.60 -14.80 7.23
CA VAL A 192 -5.53 -16.21 6.85
C VAL A 192 -6.48 -17.04 7.74
N GLY A 193 -7.26 -17.91 7.10
CA GLY A 193 -8.31 -18.72 7.72
C GLY A 193 -9.65 -18.02 7.96
N LYS A 194 -9.74 -16.75 7.56
CA LYS A 194 -10.96 -15.94 7.62
C LYS A 194 -11.41 -15.42 6.25
N THR A 195 -10.76 -15.87 5.17
CA THR A 195 -11.11 -15.48 3.80
C THR A 195 -12.44 -16.11 3.37
N PRO A 196 -13.27 -15.37 2.60
CA PRO A 196 -14.46 -15.95 1.99
C PRO A 196 -14.13 -17.18 1.11
N PRO A 197 -15.04 -18.17 1.07
CA PRO A 197 -14.93 -19.25 0.10
C PRO A 197 -14.99 -18.67 -1.33
N PRO A 198 -14.38 -19.33 -2.32
CA PRO A 198 -14.50 -18.88 -3.70
C PRO A 198 -15.96 -18.91 -4.15
N ALA A 199 -16.38 -17.92 -4.95
CA ALA A 199 -17.75 -17.77 -5.42
C ALA A 199 -18.28 -19.00 -6.18
N PHE A 200 -17.37 -19.79 -6.76
CA PHE A 200 -17.66 -21.09 -7.35
C PHE A 200 -16.72 -22.14 -6.74
N SER A 201 -17.26 -23.00 -5.88
CA SER A 201 -16.57 -24.18 -5.35
C SER A 201 -17.42 -25.41 -5.59
N TYR A 202 -16.91 -26.36 -6.38
CA TYR A 202 -17.45 -27.71 -6.44
C TYR A 202 -16.84 -28.53 -5.29
N GLY A 203 -17.33 -28.33 -4.07
CA GLY A 203 -16.87 -29.08 -2.89
C GLY A 203 -16.98 -28.31 -1.57
N SER A 204 -16.61 -28.99 -0.47
CA SER A 204 -16.47 -28.36 0.84
C SER A 204 -15.29 -27.40 0.82
N SER A 205 -15.51 -26.12 1.10
CA SER A 205 -14.43 -25.16 1.32
C SER A 205 -13.78 -25.45 2.66
N THR A 206 -12.57 -26.00 2.65
CA THR A 206 -11.75 -26.11 3.85
C THR A 206 -11.19 -24.73 4.19
N PRO A 207 -11.47 -24.19 5.39
CA PRO A 207 -10.85 -22.96 5.83
C PRO A 207 -9.34 -23.13 5.86
N GLU A 208 -8.65 -22.16 5.28
CA GLU A 208 -7.21 -22.19 5.25
C GLU A 208 -6.63 -22.06 6.65
N THR A 209 -5.59 -22.83 6.97
CA THR A 209 -4.91 -22.71 8.27
C THR A 209 -3.63 -21.91 8.12
N ALA A 210 -3.21 -21.22 9.18
CA ALA A 210 -1.91 -20.58 9.19
C ALA A 210 -0.82 -21.62 8.89
N LEU A 211 0.18 -21.23 8.09
CA LEU A 211 1.29 -22.12 7.75
C LEU A 211 2.04 -22.52 9.01
N SER A 212 2.29 -23.83 9.14
CA SER A 212 3.13 -24.42 10.19
C SER A 212 4.56 -24.70 9.72
N LYS A 213 4.85 -24.48 8.44
CA LYS A 213 6.16 -24.76 7.83
C LYS A 213 6.41 -23.92 6.58
N GLY A 214 7.67 -23.92 6.15
CA GLY A 214 8.12 -23.25 4.93
C GLY A 214 8.44 -21.78 5.12
N LYS A 215 8.76 -21.12 4.00
CA LYS A 215 9.20 -19.73 3.96
C LYS A 215 8.45 -18.95 2.88
N ILE A 216 8.04 -17.73 3.20
CA ILE A 216 7.46 -16.78 2.24
C ILE A 216 8.22 -15.47 2.33
N THR A 217 8.66 -14.97 1.17
CA THR A 217 9.18 -13.60 1.05
C THR A 217 8.10 -12.73 0.43
N TYR A 218 7.79 -11.64 1.09
CA TYR A 218 6.81 -10.65 0.68
C TYR A 218 7.53 -9.44 0.13
N GLN A 219 7.05 -8.92 -0.99
CA GLN A 219 7.36 -7.58 -1.43
C GLN A 219 6.38 -6.64 -0.74
N VAL A 220 6.89 -5.66 0.00
CA VAL A 220 6.10 -4.76 0.85
C VAL A 220 6.31 -3.29 0.45
N TRP A 221 5.40 -2.43 0.91
CA TRP A 221 5.50 -0.99 0.73
C TRP A 221 4.92 -0.25 1.93
N GLY A 222 5.70 0.69 2.46
CA GLY A 222 5.38 1.47 3.64
C GLY A 222 4.74 2.81 3.29
N ILE A 223 3.78 3.23 4.11
CA ILE A 223 3.11 4.54 4.06
C ILE A 223 3.33 5.27 5.38
N ARG A 224 3.73 6.53 5.27
CA ARG A 224 3.89 7.52 6.34
C ARG A 224 3.04 8.75 6.04
N VAL A 225 2.80 9.55 7.08
CA VAL A 225 2.39 10.96 6.90
C VAL A 225 3.52 11.84 7.41
N ARG A 226 4.07 12.68 6.53
CA ARG A 226 5.10 13.67 6.88
C ARG A 226 4.72 15.03 6.34
N ASN A 227 4.82 16.06 7.17
CA ASN A 227 4.51 17.45 6.80
C ASN A 227 3.12 17.59 6.15
N GLY A 228 2.12 16.85 6.65
CA GLY A 228 0.77 16.85 6.09
C GLY A 228 0.64 16.24 4.69
N GLN A 229 1.62 15.45 4.24
CA GLN A 229 1.60 14.72 2.98
C GLN A 229 1.68 13.22 3.21
N PHE A 230 1.01 12.45 2.35
CA PHE A 230 1.19 11.00 2.29
C PHE A 230 2.50 10.73 1.56
N VAL A 231 3.39 10.00 2.22
CA VAL A 231 4.72 9.68 1.67
C VAL A 231 4.99 8.20 1.82
N THR A 232 5.74 7.65 0.88
CA THR A 232 5.85 6.20 0.73
C THR A 232 7.26 5.73 0.53
N SER A 233 7.55 4.51 0.99
CA SER A 233 8.84 3.87 0.81
C SER A 233 9.21 3.75 -0.66
N SER A 234 10.50 3.64 -0.96
CA SER A 234 11.01 3.50 -2.33
C SER A 234 10.39 2.29 -3.03
N TYR A 235 9.90 2.50 -4.26
CA TYR A 235 9.38 1.41 -5.07
C TYR A 235 9.58 1.65 -6.57
N THR A 236 10.46 0.84 -7.16
CA THR A 236 10.68 0.76 -8.60
C THR A 236 10.44 -0.68 -9.02
N PRO A 237 9.30 -1.02 -9.66
CA PRO A 237 9.03 -2.38 -10.10
C PRO A 237 10.00 -2.83 -11.21
N PRO A 238 10.15 -4.15 -11.43
CA PRO A 238 10.88 -4.66 -12.57
C PRO A 238 10.21 -4.30 -13.89
N LYS A 239 10.98 -3.69 -14.81
CA LYS A 239 10.57 -3.37 -16.18
C LYS A 239 11.17 -4.39 -17.12
N SER A 240 10.36 -5.07 -17.92
CA SER A 240 10.87 -6.01 -18.94
C SER A 240 11.76 -5.29 -19.96
N GLY A 241 12.91 -5.88 -20.24
CA GLY A 241 13.87 -5.44 -21.25
C GLY A 241 13.49 -5.85 -22.67
N SER A 242 14.30 -5.41 -23.63
CA SER A 242 14.12 -5.73 -25.06
C SER A 242 14.34 -7.21 -25.38
N TYR A 243 15.01 -7.96 -24.50
CA TYR A 243 15.20 -9.40 -24.61
C TYR A 243 14.41 -10.12 -23.53
N TYR A 244 13.82 -11.26 -23.90
CA TYR A 244 13.08 -12.10 -22.95
C TYR A 244 13.97 -12.48 -21.75
N GLY A 245 13.45 -12.28 -20.54
CA GLY A 245 14.16 -12.55 -19.29
C GLY A 245 15.14 -11.46 -18.83
N THR A 246 15.26 -10.34 -19.55
CA THR A 246 16.11 -9.21 -19.13
C THR A 246 15.29 -8.10 -18.48
N LEU A 247 15.94 -7.31 -17.61
CA LEU A 247 15.35 -6.11 -17.02
C LEU A 247 15.88 -4.85 -17.70
N ALA A 248 14.99 -3.91 -18.00
CA ALA A 248 15.31 -2.60 -18.54
C ALA A 248 15.72 -1.59 -17.45
N ASN A 249 15.53 -1.93 -16.19
CA ASN A 249 15.83 -1.09 -15.04
C ASN A 249 16.38 -1.92 -13.87
N THR A 250 16.88 -1.23 -12.84
CA THR A 250 17.23 -1.86 -11.56
C THR A 250 16.04 -1.70 -10.61
N PRO A 251 15.34 -2.79 -10.23
CA PRO A 251 14.23 -2.71 -9.31
C PRO A 251 14.67 -2.26 -7.92
N VAL A 252 13.84 -1.49 -7.25
CA VAL A 252 14.01 -1.11 -5.85
C VAL A 252 12.78 -1.59 -5.11
N LEU A 253 12.95 -2.64 -4.31
CA LEU A 253 11.88 -3.37 -3.65
C LEU A 253 12.22 -3.54 -2.18
N SER A 254 11.21 -3.39 -1.32
CA SER A 254 11.32 -3.72 0.10
C SER A 254 10.84 -5.14 0.33
N PHE A 255 11.56 -5.90 1.16
CA PHE A 255 11.25 -7.30 1.42
C PHE A 255 11.11 -7.58 2.90
N ILE A 256 10.13 -8.41 3.22
CA ILE A 256 9.95 -9.04 4.54
C ILE A 256 9.80 -10.53 4.32
N THR A 257 10.57 -11.34 5.04
CA THR A 257 10.51 -12.80 4.97
C THR A 257 9.97 -13.36 6.27
N ALA A 258 8.93 -14.18 6.14
CA ALA A 258 8.37 -14.99 7.22
C ALA A 258 8.88 -16.43 7.07
N ASN A 259 9.52 -16.95 8.10
CA ASN A 259 9.89 -18.34 8.22
C ASN A 259 8.96 -19.01 9.25
N PHE A 260 8.09 -19.89 8.77
CA PHE A 260 7.09 -20.58 9.58
C PHE A 260 7.67 -21.82 10.28
N ASN A 261 8.86 -22.30 9.89
CA ASN A 261 9.56 -23.35 10.63
C ASN A 261 10.08 -22.82 11.97
N SER A 262 10.72 -21.64 11.94
CA SER A 262 11.31 -21.01 13.12
C SER A 262 10.38 -20.00 13.81
N ASN A 263 9.21 -19.72 13.21
CA ASN A 263 8.29 -18.66 13.64
C ASN A 263 8.96 -17.29 13.75
N THR A 264 9.85 -16.98 12.81
CA THR A 264 10.59 -15.71 12.78
C THR A 264 10.28 -14.90 11.54
N LEU A 265 10.37 -13.58 11.68
CA LEU A 265 10.17 -12.62 10.60
C LEU A 265 11.27 -11.56 10.64
N ALA A 266 11.83 -11.23 9.48
CA ALA A 266 12.79 -10.15 9.33
C ALA A 266 12.70 -9.51 7.95
N GLY A 267 13.20 -8.29 7.83
CA GLY A 267 13.22 -7.58 6.57
C GLY A 267 13.46 -6.09 6.72
N LYS A 268 13.37 -5.37 5.60
CA LYS A 268 13.61 -3.94 5.56
C LYS A 268 12.67 -3.25 4.60
N ILE A 269 12.09 -2.13 5.07
CA ILE A 269 11.36 -1.17 4.26
C ILE A 269 12.33 -0.05 3.89
N LEU A 270 12.59 0.10 2.59
CA LEU A 270 13.56 1.04 2.05
C LEU A 270 12.96 2.44 1.97
N GLY A 271 13.56 3.39 2.69
CA GLY A 271 13.18 4.78 2.70
C GLY A 271 13.64 5.55 1.47
N ASN A 272 13.42 6.86 1.51
CA ASN A 272 13.86 7.87 0.54
C ASN A 272 13.79 9.26 1.21
N SER A 273 14.07 10.32 0.45
CA SER A 273 14.03 11.69 0.98
C SER A 273 12.67 12.12 1.53
N ASP A 274 11.57 11.52 1.06
CA ASP A 274 10.20 11.90 1.43
C ASP A 274 9.67 11.05 2.57
N TYR A 275 9.81 9.73 2.46
CA TYR A 275 9.48 8.77 3.50
C TYR A 275 10.37 8.91 4.74
N GLY A 276 11.60 9.37 4.55
CA GLY A 276 12.63 9.43 5.58
C GLY A 276 13.41 8.11 5.70
N PRO A 277 13.95 7.80 6.89
CA PRO A 277 14.86 6.66 7.07
C PRO A 277 14.15 5.33 6.83
N ASP A 278 14.95 4.34 6.42
CA ASP A 278 14.58 2.93 6.34
C ASP A 278 13.95 2.44 7.65
N VAL A 279 13.15 1.38 7.56
CA VAL A 279 12.67 0.65 8.73
C VAL A 279 13.21 -0.77 8.67
N ASP A 280 14.04 -1.11 9.65
CA ASP A 280 14.68 -2.40 9.78
C ASP A 280 13.96 -3.25 10.82
N ILE A 281 13.57 -4.46 10.45
CA ILE A 281 12.87 -5.44 11.30
C ILE A 281 13.79 -6.63 11.48
N GLN A 282 14.19 -6.87 12.73
CA GLN A 282 15.05 -8.00 13.08
C GLN A 282 14.35 -8.89 14.10
N ASN A 283 14.35 -10.20 13.86
CA ASN A 283 13.92 -11.22 14.82
C ASN A 283 12.48 -11.01 15.36
N ALA A 284 11.56 -10.53 14.54
CA ALA A 284 10.15 -10.49 14.91
C ALA A 284 9.59 -11.91 15.05
N THR A 285 8.62 -12.09 15.94
CA THR A 285 8.01 -13.39 16.25
C THR A 285 6.69 -13.55 15.51
N ILE A 286 6.49 -14.73 14.92
CA ILE A 286 5.24 -15.17 14.32
C ILE A 286 4.45 -15.99 15.34
N THR A 287 3.14 -15.75 15.44
CA THR A 287 2.23 -16.54 16.26
C THR A 287 0.92 -16.72 15.51
N GLY A 288 0.75 -17.89 14.90
CA GLY A 288 -0.39 -18.19 14.03
C GLY A 288 -0.48 -17.21 12.85
N PRO A 289 -1.63 -16.54 12.62
CA PRO A 289 -1.79 -15.57 11.54
C PRO A 289 -1.27 -14.16 11.88
N THR A 290 -0.63 -13.99 13.04
CA THR A 290 -0.15 -12.70 13.54
C THR A 290 1.37 -12.69 13.70
N PHE A 291 1.96 -11.50 13.71
CA PHE A 291 3.36 -11.31 14.06
C PHE A 291 3.55 -10.00 14.83
N SER A 292 4.59 -9.97 15.67
CA SER A 292 4.96 -8.80 16.44
C SER A 292 6.46 -8.80 16.74
N GLY A 293 6.99 -7.63 17.12
CA GLY A 293 8.40 -7.51 17.49
C GLY A 293 8.86 -6.07 17.54
N ASP A 294 10.17 -5.90 17.43
CA ASP A 294 10.81 -4.59 17.37
C ASP A 294 11.24 -4.24 15.95
N ALA A 295 11.27 -2.94 15.68
CA ALA A 295 11.85 -2.38 14.47
C ALA A 295 12.70 -1.16 14.83
N THR A 296 13.59 -0.76 13.92
CA THR A 296 14.41 0.46 14.09
C THR A 296 14.31 1.35 12.86
N SER A 297 14.27 2.66 13.08
CA SER A 297 14.25 3.67 12.01
C SER A 297 14.85 4.97 12.51
N GLY A 298 15.84 5.52 11.80
CA GLY A 298 16.48 6.79 12.19
C GLY A 298 17.08 6.79 13.61
N GLY A 299 17.54 5.64 14.11
CA GLY A 299 18.05 5.49 15.48
C GLY A 299 16.96 5.42 16.57
N LYS A 300 15.68 5.31 16.19
CA LYS A 300 14.56 5.13 17.11
C LYS A 300 14.05 3.69 17.06
N SER A 301 13.74 3.13 18.22
CA SER A 301 13.06 1.84 18.34
C SER A 301 11.55 2.03 18.18
N GLY A 302 10.93 1.14 17.41
CA GLY A 302 9.49 1.08 17.19
C GLY A 302 8.94 -0.32 17.47
N LYS A 303 7.63 -0.40 17.70
CA LYS A 303 6.92 -1.66 17.97
C LYS A 303 6.16 -2.08 16.72
N LEU A 304 6.48 -3.28 16.23
CA LEU A 304 5.87 -3.93 15.08
C LEU A 304 4.66 -4.76 15.54
N GLU A 305 3.54 -4.59 14.86
CA GLU A 305 2.38 -5.45 14.95
C GLU A 305 1.81 -5.69 13.54
N GLY A 306 1.48 -6.93 13.21
CA GLY A 306 0.86 -7.21 11.92
C GLY A 306 0.23 -8.58 11.80
N LYS A 307 -0.33 -8.83 10.61
CA LYS A 307 -1.06 -10.04 10.27
C LYS A 307 -0.76 -10.50 8.85
N PHE A 308 -0.95 -11.79 8.62
CA PHE A 308 -1.03 -12.38 7.31
C PHE A 308 -2.48 -12.41 6.84
N PHE A 309 -2.69 -12.04 5.58
CA PHE A 309 -4.01 -11.93 4.95
C PHE A 309 -4.09 -12.83 3.71
N GLY A 310 -5.29 -13.28 3.39
CA GLY A 310 -5.54 -14.05 2.18
C GLY A 310 -5.28 -15.55 2.33
N LYS A 311 -4.79 -16.17 1.26
CA LYS A 311 -4.76 -17.61 1.01
C LYS A 311 -3.36 -18.14 0.69
N PHE A 312 -2.62 -18.60 1.70
CA PHE A 312 -1.28 -19.19 1.58
C PHE A 312 -1.13 -20.36 0.59
N ALA A 313 -2.17 -21.12 0.28
CA ALA A 313 -2.15 -22.21 -0.68
C ALA A 313 -2.31 -21.72 -2.12
N SER A 314 -2.69 -20.45 -2.32
CA SER A 314 -2.87 -19.87 -3.65
C SER A 314 -1.55 -19.81 -4.42
N THR A 315 -1.62 -20.09 -5.73
CA THR A 315 -0.51 -19.88 -6.66
C THR A 315 -0.39 -18.42 -7.10
N ARG A 316 -1.40 -17.59 -6.81
CA ARG A 316 -1.43 -16.17 -7.16
C ARG A 316 -0.84 -15.33 -6.04
N SER A 317 0.15 -14.51 -6.36
CA SER A 317 0.81 -13.64 -5.39
C SER A 317 -0.13 -12.63 -4.72
N SER A 318 -1.09 -12.10 -5.48
CA SER A 318 -2.09 -11.13 -4.99
C SER A 318 -3.04 -11.69 -3.94
N GLU A 319 -3.14 -13.02 -3.85
CA GLU A 319 -3.97 -13.71 -2.88
C GLU A 319 -3.22 -14.02 -1.58
N VAL A 320 -1.90 -13.80 -1.52
CA VAL A 320 -1.07 -14.03 -0.34
C VAL A 320 -0.48 -12.71 0.12
N SER A 321 -1.04 -12.13 1.17
CA SER A 321 -0.67 -10.78 1.60
C SER A 321 -0.16 -10.72 3.03
N ILE A 322 0.56 -9.64 3.32
CA ILE A 322 1.03 -9.27 4.65
C ILE A 322 0.70 -7.80 4.90
N GLY A 323 0.34 -7.44 6.13
CA GLY A 323 0.15 -6.04 6.50
C GLY A 323 0.38 -5.82 7.99
N GLY A 324 0.78 -4.60 8.34
CA GLY A 324 1.07 -4.27 9.72
C GLY A 324 1.39 -2.81 9.93
N LYS A 325 1.57 -2.43 11.19
CA LYS A 325 1.97 -1.09 11.62
C LYS A 325 3.25 -1.17 12.45
N ILE A 326 4.00 -0.07 12.43
CA ILE A 326 5.14 0.15 13.30
C ILE A 326 4.95 1.51 13.97
N THR A 327 4.91 1.52 15.29
CA THR A 327 4.70 2.73 16.10
C THR A 327 5.99 3.09 16.83
N PHE A 328 6.39 4.36 16.76
CA PHE A 328 7.62 4.87 17.35
C PHE A 328 7.30 5.90 18.43
N ASP A 329 7.16 5.47 19.69
CA ASP A 329 6.79 6.38 20.79
C ASP A 329 7.76 7.55 20.97
N GLY A 330 9.05 7.32 20.65
CA GLY A 330 10.08 8.34 20.70
C GLY A 330 10.03 9.37 19.56
N ASP A 331 9.31 9.10 18.48
CA ASP A 331 9.05 10.03 17.36
C ASP A 331 7.92 9.48 16.47
N ARG A 332 6.68 9.90 16.73
CA ARG A 332 5.49 9.44 16.00
C ARG A 332 5.47 9.87 14.53
N SER A 333 6.34 10.78 14.08
CA SER A 333 6.51 11.09 12.65
C SER A 333 7.19 9.96 11.86
N LEU A 334 7.71 8.96 12.57
CA LEU A 334 8.26 7.73 11.99
C LEU A 334 7.24 6.61 11.92
N ASP A 335 6.07 6.75 12.55
CA ASP A 335 4.99 5.75 12.47
C ASP A 335 4.73 5.40 11.02
N THR A 336 4.62 4.11 10.73
CA THR A 336 4.35 3.64 9.38
C THR A 336 3.34 2.51 9.42
N VAL A 337 2.51 2.43 8.39
CA VAL A 337 1.82 1.19 8.04
C VAL A 337 2.48 0.60 6.80
N PHE A 338 2.35 -0.70 6.61
CA PHE A 338 2.78 -1.35 5.39
C PHE A 338 1.79 -2.44 4.97
N GLY A 339 1.78 -2.72 3.68
CA GLY A 339 1.11 -3.86 3.07
C GLY A 339 1.99 -4.48 2.00
N GLY A 340 1.71 -5.72 1.62
CA GLY A 340 2.53 -6.46 0.68
C GLY A 340 1.89 -7.72 0.14
N VAL A 341 2.45 -8.22 -0.95
CA VAL A 341 2.09 -9.49 -1.61
C VAL A 341 3.27 -10.46 -1.56
N SER A 342 3.01 -11.76 -1.67
CA SER A 342 4.11 -12.73 -1.76
C SER A 342 4.91 -12.50 -3.03
N TYR A 343 6.20 -12.29 -2.89
CA TYR A 343 7.14 -12.24 -3.99
C TYR A 343 7.55 -13.65 -4.43
N GLU A 344 7.85 -14.53 -3.45
CA GLU A 344 8.29 -15.90 -3.67
C GLU A 344 7.89 -16.77 -2.47
N LYS A 345 7.54 -18.03 -2.73
CA LYS A 345 7.00 -18.95 -1.73
C LYS A 345 7.62 -20.33 -1.86
N LYS A 346 8.16 -20.85 -0.77
CA LYS A 346 8.65 -22.23 -0.68
C LYS A 346 8.08 -22.89 0.57
N LEU A 347 6.92 -23.52 0.41
CA LEU A 347 6.17 -24.13 1.52
C LEU A 347 6.83 -25.40 2.08
N ASP A 348 7.77 -25.98 1.33
CA ASP A 348 8.59 -27.13 1.74
C ASP A 348 10.04 -26.75 2.06
N ASP A 349 10.35 -25.44 2.14
CA ASP A 349 11.66 -24.97 2.61
C ASP A 349 11.88 -25.40 4.07
N THR A 350 13.05 -25.95 4.38
CA THR A 350 13.42 -26.45 5.71
C THR A 350 14.43 -25.56 6.44
N SER A 351 14.87 -24.46 5.82
CA SER A 351 15.77 -23.48 6.43
C SER A 351 15.13 -22.85 7.67
N GLN A 352 15.98 -22.34 8.56
CA GLN A 352 15.58 -21.70 9.82
C GLN A 352 15.80 -20.18 9.81
N ASP A 353 16.53 -19.69 8.81
CA ASP A 353 16.84 -18.27 8.61
C ASP A 353 15.69 -17.51 7.94
N THR A 354 15.78 -16.18 8.00
CA THR A 354 14.88 -15.24 7.34
C THR A 354 15.52 -14.62 6.09
N ASN A 355 16.48 -15.30 5.45
CA ASN A 355 17.04 -14.81 4.20
C ASN A 355 15.95 -14.81 3.11
N HIS A 356 15.95 -13.75 2.31
CA HIS A 356 14.96 -13.56 1.26
C HIS A 356 15.04 -14.67 0.21
N LEU A 357 13.88 -15.17 -0.18
CA LEU A 357 13.70 -16.00 -1.35
C LEU A 357 13.77 -15.10 -2.60
N THR A 358 14.47 -15.54 -3.63
CA THR A 358 14.58 -14.86 -4.92
C THR A 358 13.79 -15.61 -5.99
N LYS A 359 13.18 -14.88 -6.93
CA LYS A 359 12.62 -15.49 -8.16
C LYS A 359 13.77 -16.15 -8.93
N GLN A 360 13.55 -17.38 -9.40
CA GLN A 360 14.52 -18.13 -10.22
C GLN A 360 14.46 -17.73 -11.68
#